data_AF-A0A6I8LI39-F1
#
_entry.id   AF-A0A6I8LI39-F1
#
_cell.length_a   1.000
_cell.length_b   1.000
_cell.length_c   1.000
_cell.angle_alpha   90.00
_cell.angle_beta   90.00
_cell.angle_gamma   90.00
#
_symmetry.space_group_name_H-M   'P 1'
#
loop_
_entity.id
_entity.type
_entity.pdbx_description
1 polymer ?
#
loop_
_entity_poly.entity_id
_entity_poly.type
_entity_poly.pdbx_seq_one_letter_code
_entity_poly.pdbx_strand_id
1 'polypeptide(L)'
;MDVLQEKGLTPLRVILGFSLVSTTIHYAHNAIRVADYPQLPGVSATVAGIVVAFGWVLFTTFGWLGYRAYVRKKYPRALAFLLVYSLAGMITLGHFLTGVPQIPGFFFATIFTDAAAGLALWVFLTWAWATLDRVTSRDQVSTQH
;
A
#
# COMPACT_ATOMS: atom_id res chain seq x y z
N MET A 1 -25.96 -3.85 -10.89
CA MET A 1 -24.72 -3.11 -11.22
C MET A 1 -23.71 -3.35 -10.14
N ASP A 2 -22.48 -3.67 -10.53
CA ASP A 2 -21.41 -3.98 -9.58
C ASP A 2 -20.70 -2.68 -9.21
N VAL A 3 -21.24 -2.00 -8.20
CA VAL A 3 -20.81 -0.64 -7.80
C VAL A 3 -19.31 -0.57 -7.51
N LEU A 4 -18.75 -1.63 -6.93
CA LEU A 4 -17.31 -1.73 -6.65
C LEU A 4 -16.52 -1.74 -7.97
N GLN A 5 -16.91 -2.59 -8.91
CA GLN A 5 -16.24 -2.62 -10.21
C GLN A 5 -16.39 -1.31 -10.99
N GLU A 6 -17.61 -0.76 -11.07
CA GLU A 6 -17.94 0.41 -11.89
C GLU A 6 -17.33 1.69 -11.35
N LYS A 7 -17.38 1.91 -10.03
CA LYS A 7 -16.91 3.16 -9.40
C LYS A 7 -15.52 3.03 -8.77
N GLY A 8 -15.10 1.82 -8.42
CA GLY A 8 -13.88 1.59 -7.65
C GLY A 8 -12.65 1.24 -8.49
N LEU A 9 -12.81 0.66 -9.69
CA LEU A 9 -11.67 0.19 -10.48
C LEU A 9 -10.72 1.32 -10.91
N THR A 10 -11.26 2.45 -11.36
CA THR A 10 -10.44 3.59 -11.79
C THR A 10 -9.67 4.22 -10.63
N PRO A 11 -10.31 4.59 -9.49
CA PRO A 11 -9.58 5.06 -8.31
C PRO A 11 -8.52 4.08 -7.84
N LEU A 12 -8.85 2.78 -7.79
CA LEU A 12 -7.89 1.75 -7.39
C LEU A 12 -6.66 1.74 -8.30
N ARG A 13 -6.83 1.78 -9.62
CA ARG A 13 -5.71 1.81 -10.57
C ARG A 13 -4.85 3.05 -10.40
N VAL A 14 -5.46 4.21 -10.18
CA VAL A 14 -4.73 5.47 -9.97
C VAL A 14 -3.91 5.39 -8.68
N ILE A 15 -4.52 4.95 -7.58
CA ILE A 15 -3.84 4.79 -6.28
C ILE A 15 -2.69 3.80 -6.40
N LEU A 16 -2.92 2.62 -6.98
CA LEU A 16 -1.89 1.59 -7.13
C LEU A 16 -0.76 2.02 -8.08
N GLY A 17 -1.09 2.66 -9.20
CA GLY A 17 -0.10 3.15 -10.15
C GLY A 17 0.80 4.22 -9.52
N PHE A 18 0.20 5.20 -8.83
CA PHE A 18 0.93 6.23 -8.10
C PHE A 18 1.80 5.63 -6.98
N SER A 19 1.21 4.74 -6.16
CA SER A 19 1.91 4.03 -5.08
C SER A 19 3.11 3.25 -5.62
N LEU A 20 2.94 2.52 -6.72
CA LEU A 20 4.03 1.76 -7.33
C LEU A 20 5.18 2.66 -7.77
N VAL A 21 4.89 3.78 -8.46
CA VAL A 21 5.94 4.71 -8.91
C VAL A 21 6.67 5.33 -7.72
N SER A 22 5.91 5.87 -6.75
CA SER A 22 6.47 6.52 -5.55
C SER A 22 7.35 5.56 -4.75
N THR A 23 6.80 4.38 -4.40
CA THR A 23 7.52 3.39 -3.59
C THR A 23 8.71 2.79 -4.33
N THR A 24 8.65 2.62 -5.66
CA THR A 24 9.80 2.15 -6.44
C THR A 24 10.97 3.13 -6.34
N ILE A 25 10.71 4.43 -6.52
CA ILE A 25 11.74 5.47 -6.43
C ILE A 25 12.31 5.51 -5.01
N HIS A 26 11.45 5.53 -4.00
CA HIS A 26 11.86 5.57 -2.60
C HIS A 26 12.68 4.33 -2.22
N TYR A 27 12.14 3.13 -2.39
CA TYR A 27 12.80 1.89 -1.95
C TYR A 27 14.07 1.60 -2.73
N ALA A 28 14.15 1.95 -4.01
CA ALA A 28 15.39 1.85 -4.78
C ALA A 28 16.48 2.74 -4.17
N HIS A 29 16.16 4.01 -3.88
CA HIS A 29 17.10 4.90 -3.23
C HIS A 29 17.49 4.39 -1.83
N ASN A 30 16.51 3.95 -1.03
CA ASN A 30 16.72 3.42 0.31
C ASN A 30 17.62 2.17 0.32
N ALA A 31 17.39 1.23 -0.59
CA ALA A 31 18.21 0.01 -0.70
C ALA A 31 19.64 0.27 -1.20
N ILE A 32 19.84 1.27 -2.09
CA ILE A 32 21.16 1.60 -2.65
C ILE A 32 21.96 2.52 -1.72
N ARG A 33 21.28 3.48 -1.08
CA ARG A 33 21.85 4.52 -0.22
C ARG A 33 21.52 4.28 1.25
N VAL A 34 21.51 3.02 1.69
CA VAL A 34 21.13 2.64 3.07
C VAL A 34 21.82 3.49 4.12
N ALA A 35 23.12 3.79 3.96
CA ALA A 35 23.90 4.57 4.91
C ALA A 35 23.38 6.00 5.14
N ASP A 36 22.61 6.55 4.20
CA ASP A 36 22.00 7.88 4.28
C ASP A 36 20.65 7.86 5.04
N TYR A 37 20.14 6.68 5.39
CA TYR A 37 18.92 6.48 6.18
C TYR A 37 19.24 6.13 7.64
N PRO A 38 18.27 6.29 8.58
CA PRO A 38 18.45 5.85 9.96
C PRO A 38 18.78 4.35 10.05
N GLN A 39 19.87 4.02 10.74
CA GLN A 39 20.35 2.66 10.88
C GLN A 39 19.71 1.94 12.07
N LEU A 40 19.45 0.65 11.91
CA LEU A 40 19.03 -0.22 13.01
C LEU A 40 20.27 -0.75 13.76
N PRO A 41 20.37 -0.55 15.08
CA PRO A 41 21.50 -1.08 15.86
C PRO A 41 21.65 -2.59 15.68
N GLY A 42 22.89 -3.05 15.44
CA GLY A 42 23.19 -4.48 15.26
C GLY A 42 22.88 -5.07 13.89
N VAL A 43 22.38 -4.26 12.92
CA VAL A 43 22.14 -4.69 11.53
C VAL A 43 23.15 -4.02 10.61
N SER A 44 23.87 -4.80 9.79
CA SER A 44 24.80 -4.24 8.81
C SER A 44 24.05 -3.56 7.66
N ALA A 45 24.65 -2.52 7.07
CA ALA A 45 24.04 -1.76 5.97
C ALA A 45 23.66 -2.66 4.77
N THR A 46 24.50 -3.65 4.45
CA THR A 46 24.21 -4.62 3.38
C THR A 46 22.95 -5.44 3.66
N VAL A 47 22.82 -5.95 4.89
CA VAL A 47 21.64 -6.74 5.29
C VAL A 47 20.39 -5.85 5.30
N ALA A 48 20.50 -4.63 5.82
CA ALA A 48 19.40 -3.67 5.78
C ALA A 48 18.93 -3.37 4.34
N GLY A 49 19.85 -3.16 3.39
CA GLY A 49 19.51 -2.93 1.99
C GLY A 49 18.79 -4.11 1.33
N ILE A 50 19.23 -5.34 1.62
CA ILE A 50 18.55 -6.57 1.17
C ILE A 50 17.14 -6.66 1.74
N VAL A 51 16.97 -6.38 3.03
CA VAL A 51 15.66 -6.40 3.69
C VAL A 51 14.72 -5.34 3.09
N VAL A 52 15.21 -4.13 2.81
CA VAL A 52 14.43 -3.07 2.15
C VAL A 52 13.98 -3.52 0.76
N ALA A 53 14.91 -4.02 -0.06
CA ALA A 53 14.59 -4.50 -1.41
C ALA A 53 13.58 -5.67 -1.40
N PHE A 54 13.78 -6.64 -0.52
CA PHE A 54 12.86 -7.76 -0.34
C PHE A 54 11.48 -7.30 0.15
N GLY A 55 11.44 -6.38 1.11
CA GLY A 55 10.21 -5.78 1.61
C GLY A 55 9.39 -5.15 0.50
N TRP A 56 10.03 -4.38 -0.39
CA TRP A 56 9.35 -3.81 -1.56
C TRP A 56 8.71 -4.87 -2.46
N VAL A 57 9.44 -5.95 -2.78
CA VAL A 57 8.94 -7.06 -3.61
C VAL A 57 7.76 -7.75 -2.94
N LEU A 58 7.88 -8.02 -1.63
CA LEU A 58 6.84 -8.68 -0.85
C LEU A 58 5.55 -7.85 -0.84
N PHE A 59 5.63 -6.58 -0.46
CA PHE A 59 4.46 -5.70 -0.43
C PHE A 59 3.86 -5.49 -1.83
N THR A 60 4.68 -5.27 -2.85
CA THR A 60 4.19 -5.11 -4.23
C THR A 60 3.46 -6.36 -4.72
N THR A 61 3.90 -7.55 -4.30
CA THR A 61 3.19 -8.80 -4.58
C THR A 61 1.79 -8.80 -3.96
N PHE A 62 1.63 -8.33 -2.72
CA PHE A 62 0.31 -8.14 -2.11
C PHE A 62 -0.56 -7.15 -2.89
N GLY A 63 0.00 -6.01 -3.32
CA GLY A 63 -0.72 -5.04 -4.15
C GLY A 63 -1.23 -5.66 -5.46
N TRP A 64 -0.38 -6.42 -6.14
CA TRP A 64 -0.73 -7.12 -7.38
C TRP A 64 -1.80 -8.21 -7.17
N LEU A 65 -1.65 -9.04 -6.12
CA LEU A 65 -2.63 -10.07 -5.79
C LEU A 65 -3.98 -9.45 -5.41
N GLY A 66 -3.97 -8.34 -4.69
CA GLY A 66 -5.15 -7.55 -4.34
C GLY A 66 -5.86 -7.01 -5.58
N TYR A 67 -5.14 -6.36 -6.48
CA TYR A 67 -5.69 -5.89 -7.76
C TYR A 67 -6.29 -7.02 -8.59
N ARG A 68 -5.58 -8.15 -8.73
CA ARG A 68 -6.05 -9.31 -9.49
C ARG A 68 -7.30 -9.92 -8.88
N ALA A 69 -7.39 -9.99 -7.56
CA ALA A 69 -8.60 -10.44 -6.88
C ALA A 69 -9.76 -9.45 -7.08
N TYR A 70 -9.48 -8.14 -7.06
CA TYR A 70 -10.48 -7.08 -7.29
C TYR A 70 -11.11 -7.18 -8.68
N VAL A 71 -10.28 -7.27 -9.73
CA VAL A 71 -10.75 -7.43 -11.12
C VAL A 71 -11.57 -8.71 -11.33
N ARG A 72 -11.29 -9.75 -10.53
CA ARG A 72 -12.03 -11.02 -10.52
C ARG A 72 -13.26 -10.99 -9.59
N LYS A 73 -13.63 -9.83 -9.06
CA LYS A 73 -14.76 -9.61 -8.15
C LYS A 73 -14.70 -10.42 -6.84
N LYS A 74 -13.49 -10.87 -6.45
CA LYS A 74 -13.24 -11.59 -5.20
C LYS A 74 -12.96 -10.59 -4.08
N TYR A 75 -13.95 -9.76 -3.74
CA TYR A 75 -13.76 -8.54 -2.96
C TYR A 75 -13.15 -8.75 -1.56
N PRO A 76 -13.62 -9.67 -0.71
CA PRO A 76 -13.00 -9.85 0.62
C PRO A 76 -11.50 -10.17 0.54
N ARG A 77 -11.13 -11.06 -0.40
CA ARG A 77 -9.72 -11.42 -0.65
C ARG A 77 -8.93 -10.25 -1.21
N ALA A 78 -9.53 -9.45 -2.08
CA ALA A 78 -8.90 -8.26 -2.65
C ALA A 78 -8.59 -7.23 -1.55
N LEU A 79 -9.57 -6.92 -0.70
CA LEU A 79 -9.43 -5.95 0.37
C LEU A 79 -8.39 -6.39 1.41
N ALA A 80 -8.34 -7.68 1.76
CA ALA A 80 -7.31 -8.20 2.66
C ALA A 80 -5.89 -8.00 2.12
N PHE A 81 -5.64 -8.34 0.85
CA PHE A 81 -4.31 -8.14 0.25
C PHE A 81 -3.95 -6.66 0.08
N LEU A 82 -4.91 -5.83 -0.33
CA LEU A 82 -4.71 -4.39 -0.48
C LEU A 82 -4.49 -3.69 0.87
N LEU A 83 -5.08 -4.20 1.96
CA LEU A 83 -4.82 -3.73 3.33
C LEU A 83 -3.38 -4.04 3.76
N VAL A 84 -2.85 -5.21 3.43
CA VAL A 84 -1.43 -5.51 3.67
C VAL A 84 -0.54 -4.58 2.84
N TYR A 85 -0.88 -4.35 1.57
CA TYR A 85 -0.12 -3.46 0.69
C TYR A 85 -0.11 -2.01 1.18
N SER A 86 -1.22 -1.50 1.73
CA SER A 86 -1.28 -0.12 2.21
C SER A 86 -0.31 0.17 3.36
N LEU A 87 0.10 -0.86 4.12
CA LEU A 87 1.12 -0.75 5.16
C LEU A 87 2.49 -0.37 4.60
N ALA A 88 2.80 -0.75 3.36
CA ALA A 88 4.07 -0.42 2.73
C ALA A 88 4.31 1.10 2.69
N GLY A 89 3.28 1.85 2.32
CA GLY A 89 3.34 3.32 2.29
C GLY A 89 3.40 3.94 3.69
N MET A 90 2.65 3.40 4.65
CA MET A 90 2.57 3.95 6.01
C MET A 90 3.85 3.72 6.83
N ILE A 91 4.51 2.57 6.65
CA ILE A 91 5.74 2.21 7.37
C ILE A 91 6.90 3.14 7.02
N THR A 92 6.88 3.81 5.87
CA THR A 92 7.94 4.74 5.45
C THR A 92 8.11 5.92 6.42
N LEU A 93 7.03 6.37 7.08
CA LEU A 93 7.11 7.38 8.14
C LEU A 93 7.87 6.87 9.38
N GLY A 94 8.02 5.54 9.52
CA GLY A 94 8.80 4.91 10.57
C GLY A 94 10.27 5.33 10.60
N HIS A 95 10.81 5.85 9.49
CA HIS A 95 12.15 6.45 9.47
C HIS A 95 12.31 7.49 10.60
N PHE A 96 11.31 8.36 10.78
CA PHE A 96 11.33 9.45 11.74
C PHE A 96 11.26 9.00 13.21
N LEU A 97 10.98 7.72 13.48
CA LEU A 97 11.04 7.16 14.84
C LEU A 97 12.47 6.90 15.31
N THR A 98 13.42 6.81 14.39
CA THR A 98 14.83 6.45 14.67
C THR A 98 15.81 7.50 14.21
N GLY A 99 15.39 8.45 13.37
CA GLY A 99 16.17 9.61 12.97
C GLY A 99 15.62 10.30 11.72
N VAL A 100 16.26 11.39 11.29
CA VAL A 100 15.90 12.07 10.03
C VAL A 100 16.85 11.60 8.92
N PRO A 101 16.34 11.03 7.81
CA PRO A 101 17.16 10.64 6.67
C PRO A 101 17.97 11.82 6.12
N GLN A 102 19.25 11.60 5.84
CA GLN A 102 20.17 12.59 5.27
C GLN A 102 20.23 12.46 3.75
N ILE A 103 19.09 12.68 3.10
CA ILE A 103 18.88 12.41 1.67
C ILE A 103 18.42 13.67 0.91
N PRO A 104 18.61 13.73 -0.42
CA PRO A 104 18.10 14.85 -1.22
C PRO A 104 16.59 15.04 -1.07
N GLY A 105 16.15 16.30 -1.11
CA GLY A 105 14.74 16.67 -0.89
C GLY A 105 13.72 15.96 -1.79
N PHE A 106 14.11 15.60 -3.00
CA PHE A 106 13.29 14.78 -3.90
C PHE A 106 12.96 13.41 -3.29
N PHE A 107 13.96 12.65 -2.81
CA PHE A 107 13.74 11.34 -2.17
C PHE A 107 13.08 11.50 -0.80
N PHE A 108 13.38 12.58 -0.09
CA PHE A 108 12.67 12.92 1.15
C PHE A 108 11.17 13.08 0.92
N ALA A 109 10.77 13.77 -0.16
CA ALA A 109 9.36 13.91 -0.53
C ALA A 109 8.69 12.56 -0.82
N THR A 110 9.43 11.58 -1.37
CA THR A 110 8.86 10.26 -1.68
C THR A 110 8.36 9.50 -0.45
N ILE A 111 8.94 9.75 0.73
CA ILE A 111 8.47 9.18 2.00
C ILE A 111 7.03 9.66 2.30
N PHE A 112 6.74 10.94 2.05
CA PHE A 112 5.41 11.49 2.30
C PHE A 112 4.40 11.07 1.23
N THR A 113 4.82 10.96 -0.04
CA THR A 113 3.93 10.48 -1.09
C THR A 113 3.60 9.01 -0.94
N ASP A 114 4.53 8.20 -0.42
CA ASP A 114 4.27 6.81 -0.03
C ASP A 114 3.19 6.73 1.07
N ALA A 115 3.34 7.54 2.13
CA ALA A 115 2.34 7.61 3.20
C ALA A 115 0.97 8.10 2.70
N ALA A 116 0.95 9.12 1.83
CA ALA A 116 -0.28 9.62 1.23
C ALA A 116 -0.97 8.58 0.35
N ALA A 117 -0.21 7.80 -0.43
CA ALA A 117 -0.74 6.70 -1.23
C ALA A 117 -1.32 5.58 -0.35
N GLY A 118 -0.60 5.22 0.72
CA GLY A 118 -1.08 4.26 1.72
C GLY A 118 -2.39 4.70 2.36
N LEU A 119 -2.48 5.97 2.77
CA LEU A 119 -3.70 6.55 3.33
C LEU A 119 -4.85 6.59 2.32
N ALA A 120 -4.59 6.98 1.08
CA ALA A 120 -5.59 6.96 0.01
C ALA A 120 -6.14 5.54 -0.22
N LEU A 121 -5.26 4.52 -0.17
CA LEU A 121 -5.69 3.13 -0.25
C LEU A 121 -6.53 2.73 0.97
N TRP A 122 -6.18 3.15 2.19
CA TRP A 122 -7.00 2.93 3.39
C TRP A 122 -8.41 3.55 3.28
N VAL A 123 -8.53 4.77 2.76
CA VAL A 123 -9.82 5.43 2.50
C VAL A 123 -10.62 4.61 1.49
N PHE A 124 -9.99 4.19 0.39
CA PHE A 124 -10.62 3.32 -0.61
C PHE A 124 -11.11 2.00 -0.01
N LEU A 125 -10.30 1.34 0.82
CA LEU A 125 -10.63 0.08 1.49
C LEU A 125 -11.85 0.24 2.40
N THR A 126 -11.88 1.30 3.19
CA THR A 126 -13.00 1.62 4.09
C THR A 126 -14.30 1.81 3.30
N TRP A 127 -14.24 2.58 2.21
CA TRP A 127 -15.39 2.78 1.33
C TRP A 127 -15.86 1.48 0.67
N ALA A 128 -14.92 0.68 0.15
CA ALA A 128 -15.22 -0.57 -0.52
C ALA A 128 -15.84 -1.59 0.44
N TRP A 129 -15.32 -1.68 1.66
CA TRP A 129 -15.87 -2.52 2.73
C TRP A 129 -17.29 -2.10 3.09
N ALA A 130 -17.52 -0.82 3.37
CA ALA A 130 -18.84 -0.29 3.70
C ALA A 130 -19.86 -0.51 2.56
N THR A 131 -19.41 -0.48 1.30
CA THR A 131 -20.26 -0.77 0.14
C THR A 131 -20.63 -2.25 0.06
N LEU A 132 -19.67 -3.15 0.35
CA LEU A 132 -19.89 -4.60 0.34
C LEU A 132 -20.86 -5.05 1.44
N ASP A 133 -20.71 -4.51 2.66
CA ASP A 133 -21.59 -4.84 3.79
C ASP A 133 -23.04 -4.43 3.51
N ARG A 134 -23.26 -3.23 2.95
CA ARG A 134 -24.62 -2.73 2.63
C ARG A 134 -25.35 -3.62 1.63
N VAL A 135 -24.65 -4.19 0.66
CA VAL A 135 -25.24 -5.12 -0.31
C VAL A 135 -25.65 -6.41 0.41
N THR A 136 -24.74 -6.99 1.19
CA THR A 136 -24.98 -8.22 1.94
C THR A 136 -26.17 -8.08 2.89
N SER A 137 -26.28 -6.98 3.64
CA SER A 137 -27.41 -6.74 4.54
C SER A 137 -28.75 -6.59 3.82
N ARG A 138 -28.79 -5.98 2.63
CA ARG A 138 -30.02 -5.84 1.84
C ARG A 138 -30.52 -7.18 1.31
N ASP A 139 -29.62 -8.02 0.83
CA ASP A 139 -29.97 -9.35 0.31
C ASP A 139 -30.59 -10.23 1.40
N GLN A 140 -30.10 -10.13 2.65
CA GLN A 140 -30.66 -10.85 3.80
C GLN A 140 -32.12 -10.43 4.09
N VAL A 141 -32.44 -9.14 4.06
CA VAL A 141 -33.80 -8.62 4.32
C VAL A 141 -34.78 -9.09 3.24
N SER A 142 -34.38 -9.12 1.97
CA SER A 142 -35.23 -9.56 0.86
C SER A 142 -35.62 -11.04 0.94
N THR A 143 -34.83 -11.88 1.61
CA THR A 143 -35.12 -13.33 1.74
C THR A 143 -36.02 -13.69 2.92
N GLN A 144 -36.41 -12.71 3.75
CA GLN A 144 -37.27 -12.92 4.93
C GLN A 144 -38.75 -12.55 4.72
N HIS A 145 -39.18 -12.31 3.48
CA HIS A 145 -40.57 -12.03 3.09
C HIS A 145 -41.05 -13.06 2.06
#